data_AF-A0A1V4HFA6-F1
#
_entry.id   AF-A0A1V4HFA6-F1
#
_cell.length_a   1.000
_cell.length_b   1.000
_cell.length_c   1.000
_cell.angle_alpha   90.00
_cell.angle_beta   90.00
_cell.angle_gamma   90.00
#
_symmetry.space_group_name_H-M   'P 1'
#
loop_
_entity.id
_entity.type
_entity.pdbx_description
1 polymer ?
#
loop_
_entity_poly.entity_id
_entity_poly.type
_entity_poly.pdbx_seq_one_letter_code
_entity_poly.pdbx_strand_id
1 'polypeptide(L)'
;MASQTQKTPVYFNKKVTYLNKRRFISAHMPFTTASWRILAHQTKGILITNVARSGLVTGTVFGNPLRGWYDKHSGKIVFLQFVKGNPSTGGNQPFYQGQLQKSLADNSFTITGSLMPVGGDTSAGLATCQWSADAIILL
;
A
#
# COMPACT_ATOMS: atom_id res chain seq x y z
N MET A 1 63.53 -22.64 3.91
CA MET A 1 63.03 -21.51 3.10
C MET A 1 61.56 -21.32 3.41
N ALA A 2 61.20 -20.27 4.16
CA ALA A 2 59.82 -19.96 4.51
C ALA A 2 59.44 -18.64 3.81
N SER A 3 58.37 -18.64 3.01
CA SER A 3 57.78 -17.42 2.46
C SER A 3 56.46 -17.17 3.17
N GLN A 4 56.46 -16.16 4.05
CA GLN A 4 55.28 -15.67 4.73
C GLN A 4 54.51 -14.75 3.77
N THR A 5 53.34 -15.18 3.31
CA THR A 5 52.45 -14.31 2.54
C THR A 5 51.70 -13.38 3.50
N GLN A 6 52.16 -12.14 3.59
CA GLN A 6 51.59 -11.06 4.37
C GLN A 6 50.19 -10.70 3.81
N LYS A 7 49.13 -10.91 4.59
CA LYS A 7 47.76 -10.49 4.24
C LYS A 7 47.63 -8.98 4.50
N THR A 8 47.46 -8.20 3.45
CA THR A 8 47.14 -6.77 3.51
C THR A 8 45.70 -6.58 3.98
N PRO A 9 45.43 -5.81 5.06
CA PRO A 9 44.05 -5.47 5.42
C PRO A 9 43.49 -4.40 4.46
N VAL A 10 42.39 -4.72 3.80
CA VAL A 10 41.59 -3.77 3.02
C VAL A 10 40.65 -3.04 3.97
N TYR A 11 40.90 -1.74 4.19
CA TYR A 11 40.01 -0.89 4.97
C TYR A 11 38.86 -0.40 4.08
N PHE A 12 37.70 -1.03 4.22
CA PHE A 12 36.46 -0.51 3.63
C PHE A 12 35.97 0.69 4.45
N ASN A 13 36.05 1.86 3.85
CA ASN A 13 35.58 3.13 4.40
C ASN A 13 34.04 3.10 4.50
N LYS A 14 33.50 2.63 5.64
CA LYS A 14 32.06 2.63 5.93
C LYS A 14 31.58 4.07 6.16
N LYS A 15 31.25 4.78 5.08
CA LYS A 15 30.34 5.93 5.21
C LYS A 15 28.95 5.39 5.53
N VAL A 16 28.58 5.46 6.80
CA VAL A 16 27.20 5.22 7.25
C VAL A 16 26.37 6.38 6.71
N THR A 17 25.74 6.18 5.56
CA THR A 17 24.67 7.07 5.10
C THR A 17 23.48 6.82 6.03
N TYR A 18 23.23 7.73 6.96
CA TYR A 18 21.98 7.75 7.73
C TYR A 18 20.84 8.06 6.75
N LEU A 19 20.33 7.02 6.09
CA LEU A 19 19.01 7.08 5.49
C LEU A 19 18.07 7.37 6.65
N ASN A 20 17.55 8.60 6.71
CA ASN A 20 16.46 8.96 7.61
C ASN A 20 15.32 7.99 7.32
N LYS A 21 15.24 6.90 8.11
CA LYS A 21 14.07 6.03 8.16
C LYS A 21 12.92 6.96 8.52
N ARG A 22 12.09 7.31 7.54
CA ARG A 22 10.84 8.03 7.77
C ARG A 22 10.11 7.26 8.86
N ARG A 23 9.99 7.87 10.04
CA ARG A 23 9.30 7.26 11.18
C ARG A 23 7.81 7.31 10.87
N PHE A 24 7.30 6.22 10.33
CA PHE A 24 5.86 6.00 10.18
C PHE A 24 5.34 5.32 11.42
N ILE A 25 4.25 5.84 11.97
CA ILE A 25 3.48 5.19 13.03
C ILE A 25 2.18 4.64 12.43
N SER A 26 1.73 3.47 12.90
CA SER A 26 0.36 3.01 12.62
C SER A 26 -0.60 4.08 13.09
N ALA A 27 -1.43 4.57 12.18
CA ALA A 27 -2.35 5.66 12.47
C ALA A 27 -3.78 5.14 12.50
N HIS A 28 -4.53 5.60 13.50
CA HIS A 28 -5.97 5.60 13.44
C HIS A 28 -6.40 6.59 12.36
N MET A 29 -7.36 6.24 11.51
CA MET A 29 -7.95 7.11 10.50
C MET A 29 -8.88 8.09 11.24
N PRO A 30 -8.52 9.37 11.40
CA PRO A 30 -9.33 10.32 12.17
C PRO A 30 -10.46 10.95 11.33
N PHE A 31 -10.65 10.51 10.10
CA PHE A 31 -11.57 11.10 9.13
C PHE A 31 -12.54 10.05 8.58
N THR A 32 -13.74 10.50 8.23
CA THR A 32 -14.81 9.65 7.71
C THR A 32 -14.74 9.51 6.21
N THR A 33 -14.27 10.54 5.51
CA THR A 33 -14.12 10.52 4.07
C THR A 33 -12.72 11.01 3.71
N ALA A 34 -12.09 10.34 2.75
CA ALA A 34 -10.81 10.78 2.21
C ALA A 34 -10.69 10.53 0.72
N SER A 35 -10.04 11.47 0.05
CA SER A 35 -9.61 11.36 -1.34
C SER A 35 -8.10 11.22 -1.39
N TRP A 36 -7.62 10.28 -2.18
CA TRP A 36 -6.23 9.88 -2.26
C TRP A 36 -5.74 9.83 -3.70
N ARG A 37 -4.47 10.19 -3.91
CA ARG A 37 -3.76 9.92 -5.15
C ARG A 37 -3.19 8.51 -5.07
N ILE A 38 -3.72 7.57 -5.85
CA ILE A 38 -3.29 6.16 -5.83
C ILE A 38 -2.38 5.84 -7.01
N LEU A 39 -1.35 5.03 -6.76
CA LEU A 39 -0.52 4.35 -7.75
C LEU A 39 -0.61 2.84 -7.47
N ALA A 40 -1.18 2.07 -8.38
CA ALA A 40 -1.30 0.62 -8.27
C ALA A 40 -1.05 -0.04 -9.63
N HIS A 41 -0.17 -1.05 -9.68
CA HIS A 41 0.19 -1.74 -10.93
C HIS A 41 0.52 -0.76 -12.09
N GLN A 42 1.40 0.22 -11.80
CA GLN A 42 1.81 1.29 -12.72
C GLN A 42 0.70 2.25 -13.18
N THR A 43 -0.53 2.06 -12.69
CA THR A 43 -1.68 2.92 -13.01
C THR A 43 -1.87 3.97 -11.93
N LYS A 44 -1.92 5.24 -12.33
CA LYS A 44 -2.21 6.38 -11.45
C LYS A 44 -3.69 6.73 -11.52
N GLY A 45 -4.26 7.13 -10.39
CA GLY A 45 -5.66 7.55 -10.35
C GLY A 45 -6.09 8.09 -8.99
N ILE A 46 -7.39 8.07 -8.76
CA ILE A 46 -8.01 8.52 -7.52
C ILE A 46 -8.63 7.32 -6.79
N LEU A 47 -8.38 7.28 -5.49
CA LEU A 47 -9.06 6.44 -4.52
C LEU A 47 -9.89 7.37 -3.63
N ILE A 48 -11.17 7.04 -3.44
CA ILE A 48 -12.08 7.71 -2.51
C ILE A 48 -12.53 6.66 -1.51
N THR A 49 -12.33 6.93 -0.23
CA THR A 49 -12.73 6.04 0.87
C THR A 49 -13.71 6.76 1.78
N ASN A 50 -14.83 6.12 2.08
CA ASN A 50 -15.74 6.47 3.16
C ASN A 50 -15.68 5.35 4.20
N VAL A 51 -15.35 5.69 5.44
CA VAL A 51 -15.17 4.74 6.54
C VAL A 51 -16.24 4.98 7.59
N ALA A 52 -17.14 4.01 7.72
CA ALA A 52 -18.17 4.04 8.76
C ALA A 52 -17.56 3.75 10.14
N ARG A 53 -18.30 4.10 11.22
CA ARG A 53 -17.88 3.79 12.60
C ARG A 53 -17.62 2.30 12.86
N SER A 54 -18.24 1.42 12.10
CA SER A 54 -18.03 -0.04 12.16
C SER A 54 -16.71 -0.50 11.54
N GLY A 55 -15.99 0.37 10.85
CA GLY A 55 -14.82 0.02 10.03
C GLY A 55 -15.19 -0.40 8.60
N LEU A 56 -16.47 -0.41 8.21
CA LEU A 56 -16.85 -0.66 6.83
C LEU A 56 -16.31 0.46 5.92
N VAL A 57 -15.58 0.06 4.87
CA VAL A 57 -15.04 0.97 3.85
C VAL A 57 -15.88 0.86 2.58
N THR A 58 -16.32 1.99 2.04
CA THR A 58 -16.96 2.10 0.72
C THR A 58 -16.32 3.23 -0.08
N GLY A 59 -16.63 3.34 -1.37
CA GLY A 59 -16.18 4.46 -2.20
C GLY A 59 -15.82 4.01 -3.61
N THR A 60 -14.76 4.57 -4.18
CA THR A 60 -14.31 4.24 -5.54
C THR A 60 -12.79 4.18 -5.66
N VAL A 61 -12.29 3.33 -6.55
CA VAL A 61 -10.87 3.25 -6.93
C VAL A 61 -10.78 3.14 -8.45
N PHE A 62 -10.05 4.07 -9.07
CA PHE A 62 -10.04 4.25 -10.53
C PHE A 62 -11.46 4.42 -11.12
N GLY A 63 -12.36 5.07 -10.38
CA GLY A 63 -13.76 5.26 -10.77
C GLY A 63 -14.67 4.04 -10.57
N ASN A 64 -14.13 2.87 -10.26
CA ASN A 64 -14.90 1.67 -9.97
C ASN A 64 -15.31 1.63 -8.49
N PRO A 65 -16.53 1.19 -8.15
CA PRO A 65 -16.93 1.01 -6.75
C PRO A 65 -15.97 0.10 -5.99
N LEU A 66 -15.78 0.37 -4.71
CA LEU A 66 -15.07 -0.51 -3.79
C LEU A 66 -15.87 -0.80 -2.54
N ARG A 67 -15.55 -1.93 -1.90
CA ARG A 67 -16.05 -2.29 -0.57
C ARG A 67 -14.99 -3.04 0.21
N GLY A 68 -14.91 -2.78 1.50
CA GLY A 68 -13.85 -3.34 2.32
C GLY A 68 -14.02 -3.07 3.81
N TRP A 69 -12.92 -3.24 4.54
CA TRP A 69 -12.84 -3.06 5.97
C TRP A 69 -11.56 -2.33 6.37
N TYR A 70 -11.69 -1.50 7.40
CA TYR A 70 -10.61 -0.82 8.08
C TYR A 70 -10.59 -1.25 9.53
N ASP A 71 -9.47 -1.81 9.96
CA ASP A 71 -9.22 -2.09 11.36
C ASP A 71 -8.53 -0.89 12.01
N LYS A 72 -9.29 -0.18 12.83
CA LYS A 72 -8.86 0.99 13.60
C LYS A 72 -7.73 0.71 14.59
N HIS A 73 -7.57 -0.54 15.05
CA HIS A 73 -6.53 -0.88 16.01
C HIS A 73 -5.19 -1.11 15.32
N SER A 74 -5.18 -1.86 14.22
CA SER A 74 -3.95 -2.12 13.49
C SER A 74 -3.60 -1.01 12.49
N GLY A 75 -4.56 -0.22 12.03
CA GLY A 75 -4.40 0.72 10.91
C GLY A 75 -4.46 0.03 9.54
N LYS A 76 -4.85 -1.25 9.50
CA LYS A 76 -4.95 -2.04 8.28
C LYS A 76 -6.23 -1.71 7.53
N ILE A 77 -6.11 -1.52 6.22
CA ILE A 77 -7.25 -1.38 5.30
C ILE A 77 -7.22 -2.50 4.27
N VAL A 78 -8.38 -3.08 3.97
CA VAL A 78 -8.56 -4.06 2.91
C VAL A 78 -9.80 -3.72 2.10
N PHE A 79 -9.77 -3.86 0.78
CA PHE A 79 -10.97 -3.67 -0.05
C PHE A 79 -10.88 -4.41 -1.39
N LEU A 80 -12.04 -4.70 -1.96
CA LEU A 80 -12.23 -5.23 -3.31
C LEU A 80 -12.68 -4.10 -4.24
N GLN A 81 -12.17 -4.11 -5.47
CA GLN A 81 -12.63 -3.24 -6.55
C GLN A 81 -13.65 -3.99 -7.43
N PHE A 82 -14.85 -3.43 -7.57
CA PHE A 82 -15.92 -3.97 -8.42
C PHE A 82 -15.83 -3.36 -9.82
N VAL A 83 -15.19 -4.07 -10.75
CA VAL A 83 -15.06 -3.63 -12.15
C VAL A 83 -16.36 -3.90 -12.91
N LYS A 84 -16.94 -2.87 -13.53
CA LYS A 84 -18.16 -3.02 -14.37
C LYS A 84 -17.83 -3.81 -15.65
N GLY A 85 -18.74 -4.70 -16.05
CA GLY A 85 -18.66 -5.41 -17.34
C GLY A 85 -18.16 -6.86 -17.31
N ASN A 86 -17.97 -7.46 -16.13
CA ASN A 86 -17.73 -8.89 -15.99
C ASN A 86 -18.94 -9.61 -15.34
N PRO A 87 -19.99 -9.94 -16.13
CA PRO A 87 -21.24 -10.49 -15.62
C PRO A 87 -21.20 -12.00 -15.26
N SER A 88 -20.08 -12.71 -15.50
CA SER A 88 -20.04 -14.18 -15.41
C SER A 88 -19.09 -14.78 -14.36
N THR A 89 -18.36 -13.99 -13.57
CA THR A 89 -17.60 -14.54 -12.43
C THR A 89 -17.54 -13.55 -11.26
N GLY A 90 -18.14 -13.91 -10.12
CA GLY A 90 -17.84 -13.28 -8.82
C GLY A 90 -16.40 -13.51 -8.33
N GLY A 91 -15.44 -13.75 -9.25
CA GLY A 91 -14.09 -14.22 -8.97
C GLY A 91 -12.96 -13.26 -9.33
N ASN A 92 -13.18 -12.24 -10.19
CA ASN A 92 -12.06 -11.43 -10.72
C ASN A 92 -12.09 -9.97 -10.21
N GLN A 93 -12.13 -9.80 -8.89
CA GLN A 93 -12.08 -8.48 -8.26
C GLN A 93 -10.68 -8.24 -7.69
N PRO A 94 -9.94 -7.21 -8.16
CA PRO A 94 -8.67 -6.86 -7.58
C PRO A 94 -8.80 -6.61 -6.07
N PHE A 95 -7.95 -7.26 -5.29
CA PHE A 95 -7.93 -7.16 -3.84
C PHE A 95 -6.76 -6.29 -3.39
N TYR A 96 -7.06 -5.28 -2.58
CA TYR A 96 -6.10 -4.35 -2.04
C TYR A 96 -6.00 -4.57 -0.53
N GLN A 97 -4.77 -4.69 -0.05
CA GLN A 97 -4.44 -4.64 1.37
C GLN A 97 -3.41 -3.54 1.58
N GLY A 98 -3.61 -2.69 2.56
CA GLY A 98 -2.70 -1.60 2.89
C GLY A 98 -2.63 -1.30 4.38
N GLN A 99 -1.61 -0.52 4.73
CA GLN A 99 -1.35 -0.02 6.06
C GLN A 99 -1.41 1.50 6.04
N LEU A 100 -2.30 2.09 6.84
CA LEU A 100 -2.36 3.53 7.03
C LEU A 100 -1.19 3.98 7.91
N GLN A 101 -0.45 4.95 7.41
CA GLN A 101 0.72 5.51 8.04
C GLN A 101 0.56 7.03 8.13
N LYS A 102 0.92 7.58 9.28
CA LYS A 102 1.03 9.03 9.46
C LYS A 102 2.50 9.44 9.49
N SER A 103 2.85 10.39 8.65
CA SER A 103 4.16 11.02 8.66
C SER A 103 4.26 12.01 9.82
N LEU A 104 5.32 11.92 10.60
CA LEU A 104 5.59 12.85 11.69
C LEU A 104 6.19 14.19 11.22
N ALA A 105 6.73 14.24 10.00
CA ALA A 105 7.43 15.42 9.50
C ALA A 105 6.47 16.51 8.99
N ASP A 106 5.41 16.09 8.31
CA ASP A 106 4.46 16.96 7.61
C ASP A 106 3.00 16.64 7.97
N ASN A 107 2.78 15.75 8.95
CA ASN A 107 1.45 15.32 9.40
C ASN A 107 0.60 14.68 8.28
N SER A 108 1.22 14.30 7.16
CA SER A 108 0.55 13.68 6.01
C SER A 108 0.18 12.23 6.28
N PHE A 109 -0.82 11.73 5.54
CA PHE A 109 -1.25 10.34 5.60
C PHE A 109 -0.95 9.63 4.29
N THR A 110 -0.40 8.43 4.41
CA THR A 110 -0.15 7.54 3.29
C THR A 110 -0.71 6.15 3.58
N ILE A 111 -1.12 5.46 2.53
CA ILE A 111 -1.43 4.04 2.59
C ILE A 111 -0.44 3.34 1.68
N THR A 112 0.20 2.29 2.18
CA THR A 112 1.07 1.43 1.36
C THR A 112 0.71 -0.03 1.57
N GLY A 113 0.83 -0.84 0.53
CA GLY A 113 0.66 -2.27 0.67
C GLY A 113 0.62 -3.03 -0.63
N SER A 114 -0.11 -4.14 -0.61
CA SER A 114 -0.11 -5.14 -1.66
C SER A 114 -1.45 -5.19 -2.38
N LEU A 115 -1.37 -5.29 -3.70
CA LEU A 115 -2.46 -5.49 -4.64
C LEU A 115 -2.31 -6.89 -5.21
N MET A 116 -3.38 -7.68 -5.12
CA MET A 116 -3.50 -8.94 -5.83
C MET A 116 -4.41 -8.69 -7.05
N PRO A 117 -3.85 -8.56 -8.26
CA PRO A 117 -4.66 -8.52 -9.48
C PRO A 117 -5.23 -9.92 -9.67
N VAL A 118 -6.55 -10.05 -9.65
CA VAL A 118 -7.18 -11.34 -9.92
C VAL A 118 -7.45 -11.42 -11.42
N GLY A 119 -6.65 -12.22 -12.13
CA GLY A 119 -6.74 -12.48 -13.56
C GLY A 119 -7.34 -13.86 -13.84
N GLY A 120 -8.24 -13.94 -14.82
CA GLY A 120 -9.05 -15.12 -15.15
C GLY A 120 -8.35 -16.20 -15.99
N ASP A 121 -7.02 -16.30 -15.94
CA ASP A 121 -6.27 -17.20 -16.81
C ASP A 121 -5.73 -18.40 -16.01
N THR A 122 -5.78 -19.57 -16.64
CA THR A 122 -5.56 -20.93 -16.13
C THR A 122 -4.14 -21.24 -15.63
N SER A 123 -3.37 -20.23 -15.24
CA SER A 123 -1.99 -20.35 -14.78
C SER A 123 -1.83 -19.53 -13.49
N ALA A 124 -1.75 -20.23 -12.36
CA ALA A 124 -1.64 -19.64 -11.02
C ALA A 124 -0.34 -18.85 -10.85
N GLY A 125 -0.38 -17.56 -11.22
CA GLY A 125 0.60 -16.56 -10.83
C GLY A 125 -0.12 -15.43 -10.12
N LEU A 126 -0.23 -15.49 -8.79
CA LEU A 126 -0.64 -14.34 -7.97
C LEU A 126 0.47 -13.30 -8.04
N ALA A 127 0.52 -12.52 -9.12
CA ALA A 127 1.47 -11.42 -9.29
C ALA A 127 1.11 -10.31 -8.30
N THR A 128 1.49 -10.49 -7.04
CA THR A 128 1.27 -9.49 -6.00
C THR A 128 2.13 -8.27 -6.31
N CYS A 129 1.48 -7.14 -6.54
CA CYS A 129 2.13 -5.88 -6.86
C CYS A 129 2.05 -4.94 -5.67
N GLN A 130 2.97 -4.00 -5.55
CA GLN A 130 2.86 -2.93 -4.54
C GLN A 130 1.89 -1.84 -5.02
N TRP A 131 1.22 -1.18 -4.07
CA TRP A 131 0.48 0.05 -4.31
C TRP A 131 0.73 1.06 -3.19
N SER A 132 0.54 2.33 -3.52
CA SER A 132 0.60 3.42 -2.56
C SER A 132 -0.52 4.42 -2.83
N ALA A 133 -0.98 5.09 -1.78
CA ALA A 133 -1.91 6.19 -1.89
C ALA A 133 -1.55 7.32 -0.92
N ASP A 134 -1.48 8.54 -1.45
CA ASP A 134 -1.18 9.75 -0.67
C ASP A 134 -2.46 10.57 -0.48
N ALA A 135 -2.73 11.01 0.75
CA ALA A 135 -3.93 11.79 1.05
C ALA A 135 -3.92 13.14 0.30
N ILE A 136 -5.06 13.51 -0.28
CA ILE A 136 -5.30 14.81 -0.92
C ILE A 136 -6.26 15.65 -0.07
N ILE A 137 -7.40 15.05 0.30
CA ILE A 137 -8.47 15.71 1.06
C ILE A 137 -8.91 14.74 2.16
N LEU A 138 -9.04 15.24 3.38
CA LEU A 138 -9.48 14.51 4.56
C LEU A 138 -10.68 15.26 5.19
N LEU A 139 -11.82 14.58 5.35
CA LEU A 139 -13.09 15.13 5.84
C LEU A 139 -13.65 14.33 7.03
#